data_AF-A0A086MII1-F1
#
_entry.id   AF-A0A086MII1-F1
#
_cell.length_a   1.000
_cell.length_b   1.000
_cell.length_c   1.000
_cell.angle_alpha   90.00
_cell.angle_beta   90.00
_cell.angle_gamma   90.00
#
_symmetry.space_group_name_H-M   'P 1'
#
loop_
_entity.id
_entity.type
_entity.pdbx_description
1 polymer ?
#
loop_
_entity_poly.entity_id
_entity_poly.type
_entity_poly.pdbx_seq_one_letter_code
_entity_poly.pdbx_strand_id
1 'polypeptide(L)'
;MATFKLEIDAFNDIVKDYGGTGGHVFNIDALNEWAVRLGGSGGHRFNIDALNAIATRLGATAGHRFTIDALNAISAKLGGTGGHRLAVDALNVVADRPVGGGAPALTVLNAATSRMKVPGTYDLNTVGYDGTNTWHHNMLDFDIVSETNDLQLKYASWGVVGAGEATTNTTITVSAVVEYPIGGAKYPVTFGGAATQTLTTGVEGAWSDAIALPFAIPAGAKIRIYTLLTHAASAAYIPTYHRINPPEVSRRGSGAVPAVGSVPSAGAGVVPAFGPMAIRGKQAVAKPAVYIEGDSNTVDQTGASVDAFGNRAWGRVFSNNRACIISCYTGRPLSSVATSFTRRKAMMTSLGVGHAFFFHGTNDISDTRTLAEMQGWYNTIAQHCADVGVTPHFATLPPKTTLTTGAATLHAVNDWLRSQSGVGNFGATFELSDLCSTARNSNVWKGGYNAGGDGVHIAWSNTTVRDTLVAAFQNFANAVLG
;
A
#
# COMPACT_ATOMS: atom_id res chain seq x y z
N MET A 1 -16.15 10.94 -11.18
CA MET A 1 -17.16 11.66 -11.97
C MET A 1 -17.79 10.65 -12.89
N ALA A 2 -19.12 10.60 -13.00
CA ALA A 2 -19.71 10.01 -14.20
C ALA A 2 -19.14 10.80 -15.37
N THR A 3 -18.42 10.14 -16.28
CA THR A 3 -17.95 10.80 -17.50
C THR A 3 -19.22 11.22 -18.24
N PHE A 4 -19.53 12.52 -18.23
CA PHE A 4 -20.64 13.03 -19.03
C PHE A 4 -20.23 12.83 -20.49
N LYS A 5 -20.72 11.77 -21.13
CA LYS A 5 -20.67 11.67 -22.59
C LYS A 5 -21.43 12.89 -23.12
N LEU A 6 -20.85 13.58 -24.10
CA LEU A 6 -21.61 14.59 -24.84
C LEU A 6 -22.85 13.87 -25.42
N GLU A 7 -24.01 14.51 -25.38
CA GLU A 7 -25.29 13.86 -25.70
C GLU A 7 -25.27 13.12 -27.05
N ILE A 8 -24.56 13.68 -28.03
CA ILE A 8 -24.40 13.08 -29.37
C ILE A 8 -23.55 11.81 -29.36
N ASP A 9 -22.51 11.72 -28.53
CA ASP A 9 -21.64 10.54 -28.45
C ASP A 9 -22.40 9.37 -27.83
N ALA A 10 -23.21 9.64 -26.81
CA ALA A 10 -24.08 8.63 -26.20
C ALA A 10 -25.11 8.08 -27.21
N PHE A 11 -25.72 8.94 -28.03
CA PHE A 11 -26.62 8.47 -29.08
C PHE A 11 -25.89 7.69 -30.17
N ASN A 12 -24.67 8.10 -30.55
CA ASN A 12 -23.85 7.37 -31.51
C ASN A 12 -23.47 5.97 -31.01
N ASP A 13 -23.16 5.82 -29.73
CA ASP A 13 -22.86 4.53 -29.13
C ASP A 13 -24.10 3.61 -29.12
N ILE A 14 -25.26 4.14 -28.71
CA ILE A 14 -26.53 3.41 -28.78
C ILE A 14 -26.81 2.93 -30.20
N VAL A 15 -26.67 3.81 -31.20
CA VAL A 15 -26.92 3.45 -32.60
C VAL A 15 -26.00 2.30 -33.04
N LYS A 16 -24.72 2.32 -32.67
CA LYS A 16 -23.77 1.24 -32.98
C LYS A 16 -24.17 -0.08 -32.30
N ASP A 17 -24.61 -0.04 -31.05
CA ASP A 17 -25.07 -1.23 -30.32
C ASP A 17 -26.30 -1.87 -30.97
N TYR A 18 -27.13 -1.08 -31.64
CA TYR A 18 -28.25 -1.54 -32.46
C TYR A 18 -27.88 -1.81 -33.94
N GLY A 19 -26.58 -1.96 -34.24
CA GLY A 19 -26.06 -2.32 -35.57
C GLY A 19 -26.13 -1.18 -36.60
N GLY A 20 -26.17 0.07 -36.13
CA GLY A 20 -26.16 1.27 -36.94
C GLY A 20 -24.77 1.83 -37.22
N THR A 21 -24.72 2.91 -38.01
CA THR A 21 -23.46 3.48 -38.50
C THR A 21 -22.72 4.38 -37.51
N GLY A 22 -23.46 5.10 -36.65
CA GLY A 22 -22.89 6.10 -35.74
C GLY A 22 -22.22 7.27 -36.47
N GLY A 23 -21.49 8.12 -35.74
CA GLY A 23 -20.79 9.28 -36.32
C GLY A 23 -21.69 10.46 -36.69
N HIS A 24 -22.92 10.48 -36.16
CA HIS A 24 -23.86 11.59 -36.35
C HIS A 24 -23.35 12.85 -35.67
N VAL A 25 -23.65 14.00 -36.29
CA VAL A 25 -23.32 15.34 -35.77
C VAL A 25 -24.48 15.95 -34.99
N PHE A 26 -25.72 15.51 -35.27
CA PHE A 26 -26.93 16.00 -34.61
C PHE A 26 -27.69 14.86 -33.92
N ASN A 27 -28.20 15.12 -32.71
CA ASN A 27 -28.93 14.13 -31.90
C ASN A 27 -30.12 13.53 -32.65
N ILE A 28 -30.81 14.36 -33.44
CA ILE A 28 -32.01 13.93 -34.19
C ILE A 28 -31.68 12.89 -35.27
N ASP A 29 -30.49 12.95 -35.87
CA ASP A 29 -30.08 12.00 -36.90
C ASP A 29 -29.80 10.63 -36.28
N ALA A 30 -29.10 10.62 -35.15
CA ALA A 30 -28.84 9.40 -34.38
C ALA A 30 -30.15 8.79 -33.84
N LEU A 31 -31.05 9.61 -33.31
CA LEU A 31 -32.36 9.17 -32.82
C LEU A 31 -33.24 8.62 -33.95
N ASN A 32 -33.20 9.22 -35.14
CA ASN A 32 -33.90 8.71 -36.32
C ASN A 32 -33.35 7.35 -36.76
N GLU A 33 -32.02 7.17 -36.79
CA GLU A 33 -31.43 5.87 -37.11
C GLU A 33 -31.80 4.83 -36.04
N TRP A 34 -31.70 5.18 -34.75
CA TRP A 34 -32.08 4.27 -33.67
C TRP A 34 -33.55 3.83 -33.75
N ALA A 35 -34.46 4.78 -34.02
CA ALA A 35 -35.87 4.48 -34.24
C ALA A 35 -36.09 3.49 -35.40
N VAL A 36 -35.38 3.67 -36.52
CA VAL A 36 -35.43 2.75 -37.67
C VAL A 36 -34.88 1.37 -37.31
N ARG A 37 -33.78 1.28 -36.55
CA ARG A 37 -33.18 0.00 -36.14
C ARG A 37 -34.09 -0.81 -35.21
N LEU A 38 -34.92 -0.14 -34.43
CA LEU A 38 -35.97 -0.77 -33.63
C LEU A 38 -37.25 -1.13 -34.43
N GLY A 39 -37.22 -1.02 -35.77
CA GLY A 39 -38.36 -1.28 -36.64
C GLY A 39 -39.42 -0.17 -36.64
N GLY A 40 -39.05 1.05 -36.25
CA GLY A 40 -39.87 2.26 -36.32
C GLY A 40 -39.68 3.06 -37.61
N SER A 41 -40.39 4.18 -37.71
CA SER A 41 -40.19 5.19 -38.76
C SER A 41 -39.05 6.13 -38.37
N GLY A 42 -38.21 6.54 -39.33
CA GLY A 42 -37.32 7.69 -39.17
C GLY A 42 -37.96 9.00 -39.68
N GLY A 43 -37.16 10.05 -39.84
CA GLY A 43 -37.59 11.34 -40.42
C GLY A 43 -38.28 12.29 -39.44
N HIS A 44 -38.14 12.06 -38.13
CA HIS A 44 -38.59 12.96 -37.09
C HIS A 44 -37.82 14.28 -37.14
N ARG A 45 -38.52 15.40 -36.87
CA ARG A 45 -37.94 16.75 -36.85
C ARG A 45 -37.50 17.19 -35.46
N PHE A 46 -38.02 16.57 -34.41
CA PHE A 46 -37.72 16.90 -33.01
C PHE A 46 -37.31 15.65 -32.23
N ASN A 47 -36.34 15.81 -31.32
CA ASN A 47 -35.81 14.70 -30.51
C ASN A 47 -36.91 13.99 -29.71
N ILE A 48 -37.88 14.75 -29.20
CA ILE A 48 -38.98 14.19 -28.40
C ILE A 48 -39.89 13.27 -29.21
N ASP A 49 -40.10 13.56 -30.50
CA ASP A 49 -40.93 12.73 -31.38
C ASP A 49 -40.23 11.39 -31.65
N ALA A 50 -38.92 11.44 -31.95
CA ALA A 50 -38.11 10.25 -32.15
C ALA A 50 -38.03 9.40 -30.87
N LEU A 51 -37.82 10.02 -29.71
CA LEU A 51 -37.79 9.33 -28.42
C LEU A 51 -39.14 8.70 -28.06
N ASN A 52 -40.27 9.34 -28.37
CA ASN A 52 -41.59 8.74 -28.19
C ASN A 52 -41.81 7.54 -29.13
N ALA A 53 -41.31 7.61 -30.36
CA ALA A 53 -41.35 6.47 -31.29
C ALA A 53 -40.51 5.29 -30.77
N ILE A 54 -39.30 5.56 -30.28
CA ILE A 54 -38.41 4.58 -29.65
C ILE A 54 -39.06 3.96 -28.40
N ALA A 55 -39.60 4.79 -27.51
CA ALA A 55 -40.31 4.36 -26.31
C ALA A 55 -41.43 3.38 -26.65
N THR A 56 -42.24 3.69 -27.67
CA THR A 56 -43.31 2.81 -28.15
C THR A 56 -42.76 1.45 -28.60
N ARG A 57 -41.64 1.42 -29.32
CA ARG A 57 -41.04 0.18 -29.85
C ARG A 57 -40.42 -0.71 -28.78
N LEU A 58 -39.89 -0.09 -27.72
CA LEU A 58 -39.40 -0.80 -26.55
C LEU A 58 -40.51 -1.21 -25.57
N GLY A 59 -41.78 -0.92 -25.89
CA GLY A 59 -42.93 -1.22 -25.02
C GLY A 59 -43.01 -0.33 -23.78
N ALA A 60 -42.37 0.85 -23.81
CA ALA A 60 -42.48 1.90 -22.81
C ALA A 60 -43.73 2.77 -23.04
N THR A 61 -44.17 3.47 -21.99
CA THR A 61 -45.17 4.55 -22.14
C THR A 61 -44.62 5.60 -23.12
N ALA A 62 -45.44 6.08 -24.04
CA ALA A 62 -45.12 7.15 -24.99
C ALA A 62 -46.01 8.39 -24.76
N GLY A 63 -45.86 9.44 -25.59
CA GLY A 63 -46.63 10.68 -25.48
C GLY A 63 -46.02 11.71 -24.52
N HIS A 64 -44.72 11.60 -24.25
CA HIS A 64 -43.97 12.49 -23.38
C HIS A 64 -43.83 13.87 -24.01
N ARG A 65 -43.93 14.91 -23.18
CA ARG A 65 -43.69 16.30 -23.59
C ARG A 65 -42.24 16.74 -23.40
N PHE A 66 -41.51 16.06 -22.51
CA PHE A 66 -40.12 16.39 -22.18
C PHE A 66 -39.20 15.20 -22.46
N THR A 67 -37.99 15.51 -22.96
CA THR A 67 -36.96 14.53 -23.29
C THR A 67 -36.58 13.65 -22.11
N ILE A 68 -36.50 14.23 -20.91
CA ILE A 68 -36.18 13.48 -19.68
C ILE A 68 -37.22 12.41 -19.36
N ASP A 69 -38.51 12.67 -19.56
CA ASP A 69 -39.57 11.70 -19.27
C ASP A 69 -39.53 10.52 -20.25
N ALA A 70 -39.26 10.82 -21.53
CA ALA A 70 -39.09 9.79 -22.55
C ALA A 70 -37.84 8.92 -22.29
N LEU A 71 -36.71 9.54 -21.95
CA LEU A 71 -35.48 8.82 -21.61
C LEU A 71 -35.63 7.99 -20.32
N ASN A 72 -36.35 8.50 -19.32
CA ASN A 72 -36.68 7.74 -18.11
C ASN A 72 -37.52 6.50 -18.42
N ALA A 73 -38.53 6.65 -19.29
CA ALA A 73 -39.38 5.54 -19.71
C ALA A 73 -38.60 4.48 -20.50
N ILE A 74 -37.70 4.92 -21.39
CA ILE A 74 -36.80 4.03 -22.16
C ILE A 74 -35.81 3.33 -21.24
N SER A 75 -35.13 4.07 -20.36
CA SER A 75 -34.20 3.54 -19.35
C SER A 75 -34.85 2.43 -18.53
N ALA A 76 -36.07 2.67 -18.01
CA ALA A 76 -36.83 1.67 -17.26
C ALA A 76 -37.08 0.39 -18.06
N LYS A 77 -37.40 0.50 -19.36
CA LYS A 77 -37.64 -0.68 -20.21
C LYS A 77 -36.38 -1.44 -20.58
N LEU A 78 -35.24 -0.78 -20.65
CA LEU A 78 -33.95 -1.43 -20.83
C LEU A 78 -33.38 -1.99 -19.51
N GLY A 79 -34.20 -2.09 -18.44
CA GLY A 79 -33.83 -2.63 -17.12
C GLY A 79 -33.32 -1.60 -16.10
N GLY A 80 -33.58 -0.31 -16.35
CA GLY A 80 -33.00 0.83 -15.63
C GLY A 80 -33.87 1.25 -14.47
N THR A 81 -33.31 2.06 -13.57
CA THR A 81 -34.07 2.54 -12.41
C THR A 81 -35.11 3.60 -12.78
N GLY A 82 -34.99 4.25 -13.94
CA GLY A 82 -35.77 5.45 -14.27
C GLY A 82 -35.58 6.56 -13.21
N GLY A 83 -36.49 7.54 -13.19
CA GLY A 83 -36.55 8.58 -12.14
C GLY A 83 -35.41 9.61 -12.14
N HIS A 84 -34.66 9.70 -13.24
CA HIS A 84 -33.57 10.66 -13.40
C HIS A 84 -34.11 12.09 -13.46
N ARG A 85 -33.35 13.05 -12.92
CA ARG A 85 -33.70 14.48 -12.90
C ARG A 85 -33.09 15.27 -14.07
N LEU A 86 -32.06 14.74 -14.72
CA LEU A 86 -31.36 15.33 -15.85
C LEU A 86 -31.38 14.38 -17.05
N ALA A 87 -31.58 14.91 -18.26
CA ALA A 87 -31.64 14.12 -19.50
C ALA A 87 -30.34 13.33 -19.74
N VAL A 88 -29.20 13.94 -19.45
CA VAL A 88 -27.88 13.31 -19.62
C VAL A 88 -27.70 12.08 -18.72
N ASP A 89 -28.24 12.09 -17.49
CA ASP A 89 -28.14 10.95 -16.57
C ASP A 89 -28.97 9.77 -17.08
N ALA A 90 -30.20 10.05 -17.56
CA ALA A 90 -31.05 9.04 -18.16
C ALA A 90 -30.42 8.46 -19.44
N LEU A 91 -29.80 9.31 -20.25
CA LEU A 91 -29.16 8.92 -21.50
C LEU A 91 -27.93 8.02 -21.28
N ASN A 92 -27.09 8.34 -20.30
CA ASN A 92 -25.93 7.51 -19.97
C ASN A 92 -26.34 6.09 -19.55
N VAL A 93 -27.42 5.95 -18.77
CA VAL A 93 -27.94 4.62 -18.37
C VAL A 93 -28.46 3.82 -19.58
N VAL A 94 -29.04 4.51 -20.56
CA VAL A 94 -29.47 3.89 -21.82
C VAL A 94 -28.27 3.46 -22.66
N ALA A 95 -27.22 4.28 -22.73
CA ALA A 95 -26.03 4.03 -23.54
C ALA A 95 -25.08 2.97 -22.96
N ASP A 96 -25.04 2.78 -21.66
CA ASP A 96 -24.12 1.83 -21.01
C ASP A 96 -24.66 0.39 -21.01
N ARG A 97 -25.69 0.09 -21.82
CA ARG A 97 -26.35 -1.23 -21.85
C ARG A 97 -26.29 -1.90 -23.22
N PRO A 98 -25.46 -2.94 -23.36
CA PRO A 98 -25.44 -3.73 -24.58
C PRO A 98 -26.71 -4.60 -24.67
N VAL A 99 -27.31 -4.66 -25.85
CA VAL A 99 -28.42 -5.56 -26.19
C VAL A 99 -27.93 -6.68 -27.12
N GLY A 100 -28.13 -7.92 -26.70
CA GLY A 100 -28.06 -9.12 -27.54
C GLY A 100 -28.59 -10.32 -26.76
N GLY A 101 -29.78 -10.82 -27.14
CA GLY A 101 -30.66 -11.64 -26.29
C GLY A 101 -30.46 -13.17 -26.28
N GLY A 102 -31.19 -13.81 -25.35
CA GLY A 102 -31.37 -15.27 -25.21
C GLY A 102 -30.92 -15.84 -23.84
N ALA A 103 -31.88 -16.23 -22.98
CA ALA A 103 -31.76 -16.68 -21.57
C ALA A 103 -30.87 -17.95 -21.30
N PRO A 104 -30.51 -18.35 -20.04
CA PRO A 104 -30.93 -17.85 -18.72
C PRO A 104 -29.81 -17.58 -17.67
N ALA A 105 -30.22 -16.86 -16.61
CA ALA A 105 -29.66 -16.82 -15.25
C ALA A 105 -28.15 -16.52 -15.06
N LEU A 106 -27.83 -15.25 -14.82
CA LEU A 106 -26.84 -14.94 -13.79
C LEU A 106 -27.57 -14.40 -12.56
N THR A 107 -27.85 -15.31 -11.63
CA THR A 107 -28.11 -14.97 -10.24
C THR A 107 -26.83 -14.35 -9.70
N VAL A 108 -26.72 -13.02 -9.74
CA VAL A 108 -25.87 -12.29 -8.79
C VAL A 108 -26.81 -11.38 -8.01
N LEU A 109 -26.81 -11.63 -6.71
CA LEU A 109 -27.78 -11.21 -5.72
C LEU A 109 -28.32 -9.80 -5.89
N ASN A 110 -29.65 -9.73 -5.82
CA ASN A 110 -30.37 -8.52 -5.48
C ASN A 110 -29.85 -7.97 -4.14
N ALA A 111 -29.48 -6.69 -4.14
CA ALA A 111 -29.59 -5.74 -3.05
C ALA A 111 -29.58 -6.28 -1.60
N ALA A 112 -28.37 -6.48 -1.06
CA ALA A 112 -28.09 -6.20 0.35
C ALA A 112 -26.57 -6.07 0.54
N THR A 113 -26.12 -4.91 1.06
CA THR A 113 -24.79 -4.61 1.66
C THR A 113 -23.73 -3.79 0.92
N SER A 114 -23.93 -3.30 -0.31
CA SER A 114 -23.07 -2.19 -0.80
C SER A 114 -23.60 -0.84 -0.32
N ARG A 115 -23.28 -0.48 0.93
CA ARG A 115 -23.49 0.88 1.46
C ARG A 115 -22.62 1.94 0.78
N MET A 116 -21.98 1.68 -0.36
CA MET A 116 -21.39 2.77 -1.14
C MET A 116 -22.49 3.45 -1.97
N LYS A 117 -23.20 4.39 -1.32
CA LYS A 117 -24.09 5.34 -2.00
C LYS A 117 -23.27 6.10 -3.03
N VAL A 118 -23.55 5.88 -4.31
CA VAL A 118 -22.99 6.66 -5.43
C VAL A 118 -23.56 8.09 -5.35
N PRO A 119 -22.78 9.14 -5.64
CA PRO A 119 -23.03 10.50 -5.17
C PRO A 119 -24.23 11.18 -5.83
N GLY A 120 -25.08 11.77 -4.99
CA GLY A 120 -25.81 13.00 -5.26
C GLY A 120 -25.57 13.92 -4.07
N THR A 121 -24.90 15.06 -4.28
CA THR A 121 -24.73 16.15 -3.29
C THR A 121 -24.26 15.72 -1.90
N TYR A 122 -23.13 15.01 -1.82
CA TYR A 122 -22.34 14.98 -0.59
C TYR A 122 -20.99 15.64 -0.88
N ASP A 123 -20.72 16.74 -0.19
CA ASP A 123 -19.43 17.42 -0.25
C ASP A 123 -18.36 16.45 0.30
N LEU A 124 -17.26 16.29 -0.44
CA LEU A 124 -16.38 15.12 -0.43
C LEU A 124 -15.49 15.00 0.83
N ASN A 125 -15.73 15.85 1.83
CA ASN A 125 -15.13 15.87 3.16
C ASN A 125 -16.18 15.91 4.30
N THR A 126 -17.44 15.51 4.03
CA THR A 126 -18.54 15.67 4.99
C THR A 126 -18.88 14.41 5.77
N VAL A 127 -19.27 14.63 7.03
CA VAL A 127 -19.96 13.65 7.87
C VAL A 127 -21.44 13.69 7.51
N GLY A 128 -21.99 12.55 7.11
CA GLY A 128 -23.41 12.42 6.87
C GLY A 128 -24.08 11.45 7.84
N TYR A 129 -25.41 11.54 7.89
CA TYR A 129 -26.26 10.72 8.74
C TYR A 129 -27.45 10.25 7.93
N ASP A 130 -27.76 8.95 7.98
CA ASP A 130 -28.86 8.36 7.23
C ASP A 130 -30.10 8.04 8.09
N GLY A 131 -30.16 8.55 9.32
CA GLY A 131 -31.23 8.24 10.28
C GLY A 131 -30.93 7.03 11.16
N THR A 132 -29.88 6.25 10.87
CA THR A 132 -29.51 5.08 11.67
C THR A 132 -28.01 5.01 11.94
N ASN A 133 -27.20 5.36 10.94
CA ASN A 133 -25.75 5.35 11.01
C ASN A 133 -25.19 6.71 10.62
N THR A 134 -24.10 7.07 11.30
CA THR A 134 -23.22 8.15 10.88
C THR A 134 -22.20 7.56 9.92
N TRP A 135 -21.89 8.29 8.86
CA TRP A 135 -20.92 7.86 7.87
C TRP A 135 -19.91 8.95 7.55
N HIS A 136 -18.69 8.50 7.25
CA HIS A 136 -17.54 9.34 6.93
C HIS A 136 -16.97 8.87 5.60
N HIS A 137 -16.79 9.81 4.68
CA HIS A 137 -16.12 9.56 3.42
C HIS A 137 -14.72 10.15 3.45
N ASN A 138 -13.74 9.42 2.93
CA ASN A 138 -12.38 9.90 2.79
C ASN A 138 -11.80 9.47 1.44
N MET A 139 -10.95 10.33 0.89
CA MET A 139 -10.27 10.15 -0.38
C MET A 139 -8.79 10.41 -0.18
N LEU A 140 -7.95 9.41 -0.43
CA LEU A 140 -6.50 9.52 -0.30
C LEU A 140 -5.81 9.07 -1.58
N ASP A 141 -4.81 9.85 -1.98
CA ASP A 141 -3.92 9.49 -3.07
C ASP A 141 -2.67 8.82 -2.50
N PHE A 142 -2.26 7.72 -3.11
CA PHE A 142 -1.07 6.98 -2.74
C PHE A 142 -0.16 6.80 -3.95
N ASP A 143 1.14 7.03 -3.73
CA ASP A 143 2.16 6.78 -4.73
C ASP A 143 2.54 5.29 -4.72
N ILE A 144 2.57 4.69 -5.90
CA ILE A 144 3.02 3.31 -6.11
C ILE A 144 4.54 3.32 -6.28
N VAL A 145 5.25 2.76 -5.31
CA VAL A 145 6.72 2.78 -5.27
C VAL A 145 7.37 1.70 -6.14
N SER A 146 6.63 0.66 -6.49
CA SER A 146 7.10 -0.45 -7.33
C SER A 146 5.95 -0.98 -8.18
N GLU A 147 6.25 -1.41 -9.41
CA GLU A 147 5.25 -1.99 -10.29
C GLU A 147 4.51 -3.17 -9.63
N THR A 148 3.18 -3.18 -9.74
CA THR A 148 2.33 -4.18 -9.08
C THR A 148 1.09 -4.52 -9.89
N ASN A 149 0.65 -5.78 -9.80
CA ASN A 149 -0.51 -6.31 -10.55
C ASN A 149 -1.70 -6.61 -9.63
N ASP A 150 -1.54 -6.43 -8.33
CA ASP A 150 -2.60 -6.53 -7.35
C ASP A 150 -2.40 -5.51 -6.24
N LEU A 151 -3.46 -5.26 -5.50
CA LEU A 151 -3.40 -4.39 -4.32
C LEU A 151 -4.19 -5.02 -3.18
N GLN A 152 -3.69 -4.85 -1.97
CA GLN A 152 -4.39 -5.14 -0.73
C GLN A 152 -4.30 -3.95 0.20
N LEU A 153 -5.39 -3.67 0.89
CA LEU A 153 -5.53 -2.54 1.80
C LEU A 153 -5.62 -3.07 3.23
N LYS A 154 -4.80 -2.56 4.15
CA LYS A 154 -4.96 -2.83 5.59
C LYS A 154 -5.77 -1.72 6.22
N TYR A 155 -6.82 -2.11 6.93
CA TYR A 155 -7.55 -1.20 7.81
C TYR A 155 -7.28 -1.56 9.27
N ALA A 156 -7.08 -0.52 10.08
CA ALA A 156 -6.85 -0.66 11.51
C ALA A 156 -8.14 -1.03 12.22
N SER A 157 -8.03 -1.88 13.22
CA SER A 157 -8.96 -1.80 14.33
C SER A 157 -8.71 -0.51 15.12
N TRP A 158 -9.62 -0.24 16.05
CA TRP A 158 -9.69 1.04 16.76
C TRP A 158 -9.39 0.82 18.23
N GLY A 159 -8.84 1.84 18.88
CA GLY A 159 -8.47 1.81 20.29
C GLY A 159 -7.18 1.03 20.58
N VAL A 160 -6.47 1.49 21.60
CA VAL A 160 -5.31 0.80 22.18
C VAL A 160 -5.80 -0.14 23.27
N VAL A 161 -5.32 -1.37 23.31
CA VAL A 161 -5.50 -2.24 24.49
C VAL A 161 -4.90 -1.53 25.71
N GLY A 162 -5.75 -1.02 26.62
CA GLY A 162 -5.35 -0.30 27.83
C GLY A 162 -5.57 1.22 27.83
N ALA A 163 -6.07 1.83 26.74
CA ALA A 163 -6.54 3.22 26.77
C ALA A 163 -8.03 3.32 27.11
N GLY A 164 -8.49 4.47 27.63
CA GLY A 164 -9.91 4.71 27.93
C GLY A 164 -10.83 4.61 26.70
N GLU A 165 -10.27 4.63 25.49
CA GLU A 165 -10.99 4.42 24.22
C GLU A 165 -11.35 2.94 24.02
N ALA A 166 -10.61 2.00 24.63
CA ALA A 166 -10.82 0.56 24.51
C ALA A 166 -12.17 0.10 25.10
N THR A 167 -12.68 0.82 26.09
CA THR A 167 -13.94 0.47 26.78
C THR A 167 -15.18 0.87 25.99
N THR A 168 -15.03 1.58 24.87
CA THR A 168 -16.17 2.05 24.07
C THR A 168 -16.85 0.93 23.30
N ASN A 169 -16.20 -0.24 23.12
CA ASN A 169 -16.69 -1.35 22.31
C ASN A 169 -17.23 -0.89 20.94
N THR A 170 -16.60 0.14 20.37
CA THR A 170 -17.07 0.72 19.14
C THR A 170 -16.78 -0.24 17.98
N THR A 171 -17.81 -0.46 17.19
CA THR A 171 -17.74 -1.25 15.96
C THR A 171 -17.93 -0.30 14.80
N ILE A 172 -17.04 -0.39 13.82
CA ILE A 172 -17.20 0.33 12.56
C ILE A 172 -17.33 -0.67 11.42
N THR A 173 -17.93 -0.24 10.32
CA THR A 173 -17.96 -1.00 9.07
C THR A 173 -17.31 -0.17 7.97
N VAL A 174 -16.31 -0.76 7.32
CA VAL A 174 -15.52 -0.17 6.24
C VAL A 174 -16.01 -0.72 4.91
N SER A 175 -16.10 0.15 3.90
CA SER A 175 -16.14 -0.23 2.48
C SER A 175 -15.18 0.65 1.70
N ALA A 176 -14.60 0.13 0.62
CA ALA A 176 -13.60 0.87 -0.14
C ALA A 176 -13.60 0.53 -1.64
N VAL A 177 -13.07 1.47 -2.43
CA VAL A 177 -12.82 1.33 -3.86
C VAL A 177 -11.45 1.94 -4.16
N VAL A 178 -10.68 1.27 -5.02
CA VAL A 178 -9.43 1.79 -5.58
C VAL A 178 -9.71 2.32 -6.99
N GLU A 179 -9.30 3.54 -7.28
CA GLU A 179 -9.35 4.13 -8.61
C GLU A 179 -7.95 4.18 -9.21
N TYR A 180 -7.83 3.64 -10.42
CA TYR A 180 -6.61 3.72 -11.21
C TYR A 180 -6.91 3.61 -12.73
N PRO A 181 -6.26 4.45 -13.57
CA PRO A 181 -5.54 5.67 -13.18
C PRO A 181 -6.49 6.65 -12.47
N ILE A 182 -5.97 7.68 -11.81
CA ILE A 182 -6.84 8.71 -11.20
C ILE A 182 -7.66 9.38 -12.32
N GLY A 183 -9.00 9.38 -12.17
CA GLY A 183 -9.95 9.77 -13.23
C GLY A 183 -10.41 8.61 -14.11
N GLY A 184 -9.95 7.38 -13.85
CA GLY A 184 -10.20 6.18 -14.63
C GLY A 184 -11.14 5.18 -13.97
N ALA A 185 -10.82 3.89 -14.15
CA ALA A 185 -11.64 2.79 -13.66
C ALA A 185 -11.58 2.67 -12.13
N LYS A 186 -12.64 2.10 -11.56
CA LYS A 186 -12.82 1.90 -10.12
C LYS A 186 -12.98 0.41 -9.82
N TYR A 187 -12.13 -0.08 -8.93
CA TYR A 187 -12.03 -1.47 -8.53
C TYR A 187 -12.57 -1.64 -7.11
N PRO A 188 -13.62 -2.46 -6.91
CA PRO A 188 -14.18 -2.69 -5.58
C PRO A 188 -13.19 -3.46 -4.70
N VAL A 189 -13.13 -3.09 -3.42
CA VAL A 189 -12.33 -3.77 -2.41
C VAL A 189 -13.24 -4.74 -1.67
N THR A 190 -12.82 -6.01 -1.57
CA THR A 190 -13.53 -7.03 -0.81
C THR A 190 -12.71 -7.53 0.38
N PHE A 191 -13.37 -8.18 1.34
CA PHE A 191 -12.78 -8.73 2.55
C PHE A 191 -13.36 -10.13 2.79
N GLY A 192 -12.60 -11.18 2.52
CA GLY A 192 -13.12 -12.55 2.53
C GLY A 192 -14.28 -12.74 1.55
N GLY A 193 -14.28 -12.01 0.42
CA GLY A 193 -15.35 -11.97 -0.58
C GLY A 193 -16.50 -11.00 -0.27
N ALA A 194 -16.57 -10.41 0.92
CA ALA A 194 -17.61 -9.44 1.28
C ALA A 194 -17.22 -8.01 0.86
N ALA A 195 -18.20 -7.19 0.44
CA ALA A 195 -17.97 -5.78 0.05
C ALA A 195 -17.62 -4.85 1.23
N THR A 196 -17.78 -5.33 2.46
CA THR A 196 -17.57 -4.55 3.68
C THR A 196 -16.88 -5.38 4.74
N GLN A 197 -16.09 -4.72 5.59
CA GLN A 197 -15.49 -5.34 6.77
C GLN A 197 -15.91 -4.62 8.03
N THR A 198 -16.34 -5.38 9.02
CA THR A 198 -16.59 -4.88 10.37
C THR A 198 -15.31 -4.96 11.19
N LEU A 199 -14.92 -3.84 11.81
CA LEU A 199 -13.73 -3.72 12.65
C LEU A 199 -14.17 -3.32 14.06
N THR A 200 -13.89 -4.19 15.02
CA THR A 200 -14.21 -3.98 16.43
C THR A 200 -12.99 -3.48 17.18
N THR A 201 -13.22 -2.65 18.18
CA THR A 201 -12.18 -2.15 19.09
C THR A 201 -11.40 -3.31 19.72
N GLY A 202 -10.06 -3.19 19.78
CA GLY A 202 -9.18 -4.18 20.43
C GLY A 202 -8.94 -5.50 19.68
N VAL A 203 -9.51 -5.70 18.49
CA VAL A 203 -9.21 -6.84 17.60
C VAL A 203 -8.01 -6.50 16.71
N GLU A 204 -7.34 -7.45 16.06
CA GLU A 204 -6.40 -7.12 14.99
C GLU A 204 -7.16 -6.49 13.80
N GLY A 205 -6.59 -5.47 13.15
CA GLY A 205 -7.18 -4.90 11.92
C GLY A 205 -7.29 -5.93 10.78
N ALA A 206 -7.94 -5.59 9.67
CA ALA A 206 -8.17 -6.53 8.56
C ALA A 206 -7.45 -6.12 7.27
N TRP A 207 -6.87 -7.11 6.58
CA TRP A 207 -6.45 -6.96 5.18
C TRP A 207 -7.64 -7.22 4.25
N SER A 208 -7.75 -6.45 3.17
CA SER A 208 -8.64 -6.79 2.06
C SER A 208 -8.15 -8.03 1.33
N ASP A 209 -9.03 -8.63 0.54
CA ASP A 209 -8.63 -9.57 -0.51
C ASP A 209 -7.72 -8.85 -1.51
N ALA A 210 -6.96 -9.64 -2.28
CA ALA A 210 -6.19 -9.12 -3.40
C ALA A 210 -7.14 -8.59 -4.47
N ILE A 211 -7.01 -7.29 -4.76
CA ILE A 211 -7.72 -6.63 -5.84
C ILE A 211 -6.98 -7.01 -7.12
N ALA A 212 -7.53 -7.96 -7.86
CA ALA A 212 -6.96 -8.36 -9.14
C ALA A 212 -7.15 -7.23 -10.15
N LEU A 213 -6.05 -6.65 -10.62
CA LEU A 213 -6.07 -5.62 -11.65
C LEU A 213 -5.80 -6.27 -13.01
N PRO A 214 -6.50 -5.85 -14.08
CA PRO A 214 -6.28 -6.41 -15.42
C PRO A 214 -4.97 -5.95 -16.07
N PHE A 215 -4.18 -5.12 -15.38
CA PHE A 215 -2.93 -4.54 -15.83
C PHE A 215 -1.96 -4.35 -14.67
N ALA A 216 -0.69 -4.13 -14.99
CA ALA A 216 0.31 -3.66 -14.04
C ALA A 216 0.17 -2.16 -13.80
N ILE A 217 0.17 -1.73 -12.54
CA ILE A 217 0.34 -0.33 -12.18
C ILE A 217 1.85 -0.05 -12.11
N PRO A 218 2.41 0.85 -12.95
CA PRO A 218 3.83 1.12 -12.97
C PRO A 218 4.29 1.87 -11.71
N ALA A 219 5.58 1.72 -11.39
CA ALA A 219 6.23 2.51 -10.34
C ALA A 219 6.14 4.02 -10.65
N GLY A 220 5.96 4.83 -9.61
CA GLY A 220 5.74 6.28 -9.68
C GLY A 220 4.30 6.69 -9.98
N ALA A 221 3.41 5.77 -10.34
CA ALA A 221 2.01 6.10 -10.59
C ALA A 221 1.26 6.39 -9.28
N LYS A 222 0.13 7.10 -9.39
CA LYS A 222 -0.76 7.35 -8.25
C LYS A 222 -2.04 6.55 -8.38
N ILE A 223 -2.47 5.99 -7.26
CA ILE A 223 -3.82 5.45 -7.08
C ILE A 223 -4.61 6.35 -6.15
N ARG A 224 -5.93 6.34 -6.29
CA ARG A 224 -6.84 7.02 -5.37
C ARG A 224 -7.72 6.01 -4.66
N ILE A 225 -7.82 6.11 -3.34
CA ILE A 225 -8.64 5.22 -2.53
C ILE A 225 -9.79 6.01 -1.94
N TYR A 226 -10.99 5.54 -2.23
CA TYR A 226 -12.22 6.01 -1.60
C TYR A 226 -12.56 5.07 -0.47
N THR A 227 -12.64 5.58 0.75
CA THR A 227 -13.07 4.82 1.92
C THR A 227 -14.36 5.42 2.46
N LEU A 228 -15.35 4.56 2.69
CA LEU A 228 -16.54 4.90 3.44
C LEU A 228 -16.52 4.11 4.75
N LEU A 229 -16.54 4.85 5.86
CA LEU A 229 -16.72 4.31 7.20
C LEU A 229 -18.16 4.55 7.65
N THR A 230 -18.74 3.56 8.30
CA THR A 230 -20.07 3.66 8.92
C THR A 230 -19.99 3.19 10.36
N HIS A 231 -20.69 3.86 11.26
CA HIS A 231 -20.82 3.46 12.66
C HIS A 231 -22.21 3.82 13.19
N ALA A 232 -22.63 3.15 14.27
CA ALA A 232 -23.91 3.44 14.90
C ALA A 232 -23.98 4.91 15.35
N ALA A 233 -25.18 5.51 15.24
CA ALA A 233 -25.42 6.91 15.62
C ALA A 233 -25.01 7.23 17.07
N SER A 234 -25.12 6.25 17.96
CA SER A 234 -24.81 6.35 19.38
C SER A 234 -23.33 6.11 19.71
N ALA A 235 -22.50 5.73 18.73
CA ALA A 235 -21.08 5.50 18.95
C ALA A 235 -20.32 6.82 19.10
N ALA A 236 -19.34 6.87 20.01
CA ALA A 236 -18.49 8.04 20.22
C ALA A 236 -17.76 8.43 18.92
N TYR A 237 -17.47 9.73 18.79
CA TYR A 237 -16.74 10.26 17.64
C TYR A 237 -15.28 9.86 17.66
N ILE A 238 -14.74 9.66 16.45
CA ILE A 238 -13.41 9.15 16.23
C ILE A 238 -12.62 10.14 15.37
N PRO A 239 -12.06 11.23 15.92
CA PRO A 239 -11.12 12.06 15.16
C PRO A 239 -9.77 11.36 15.10
N THR A 240 -9.44 10.76 13.96
CA THR A 240 -8.19 10.02 13.82
C THR A 240 -7.02 10.90 13.41
N TYR A 241 -5.97 10.89 14.22
CA TYR A 241 -4.61 10.91 13.68
C TYR A 241 -4.04 9.50 13.64
N HIS A 242 -3.21 9.23 12.63
CA HIS A 242 -2.31 8.09 12.66
C HIS A 242 -1.21 8.36 13.69
N ARG A 243 -1.17 7.57 14.78
CA ARG A 243 0.02 7.50 15.64
C ARG A 243 0.60 6.11 15.52
N ILE A 244 1.74 6.00 14.83
CA ILE A 244 2.55 4.78 14.83
C ILE A 244 3.49 4.90 16.05
N ASN A 245 2.99 4.54 17.24
CA ASN A 245 3.84 4.37 18.41
C ASN A 245 4.10 2.87 18.58
N PRO A 246 5.32 2.39 18.80
CA PRO A 246 5.54 0.98 19.16
C PRO A 246 5.08 0.78 20.60
N PRO A 247 4.23 -0.21 20.95
CA PRO A 247 3.76 -1.40 20.20
C PRO A 247 2.37 -1.27 19.53
N GLU A 248 1.87 -0.06 19.32
CA GLU A 248 0.50 0.29 18.96
C GLU A 248 0.35 0.72 17.50
N VAL A 249 -0.35 -0.09 16.70
CA VAL A 249 -0.90 0.36 15.42
C VAL A 249 -2.39 0.66 15.63
N SER A 250 -2.68 1.80 16.28
CA SER A 250 -4.05 2.19 16.62
C SER A 250 -4.40 3.58 16.10
N ARG A 251 -5.69 3.77 15.86
CA ARG A 251 -6.31 5.09 15.63
C ARG A 251 -6.94 5.54 16.94
N ARG A 252 -6.56 6.75 17.39
CA ARG A 252 -7.09 7.40 18.61
C ARG A 252 -8.22 8.35 18.25
N GLY A 253 -9.10 8.65 19.20
CA GLY A 253 -10.23 9.54 19.00
C GLY A 253 -10.63 10.23 20.30
N SER A 254 -10.70 11.56 20.29
CA SER A 254 -11.18 12.36 21.42
C SER A 254 -12.41 13.18 21.00
N GLY A 255 -13.63 12.77 21.36
CA GLY A 255 -14.76 13.70 21.39
C GLY A 255 -16.15 13.14 21.14
N ALA A 256 -17.13 14.05 21.17
CA ALA A 256 -18.53 13.84 20.82
C ALA A 256 -18.73 13.85 19.29
N VAL A 257 -19.76 13.14 18.80
CA VAL A 257 -20.11 13.02 17.36
C VAL A 257 -20.15 14.41 16.72
N PRO A 258 -19.47 14.66 15.58
CA PRO A 258 -19.54 15.96 14.90
C PRO A 258 -20.96 16.15 14.47
N ALA A 259 -21.44 17.38 14.51
CA ALA A 259 -22.73 17.70 13.94
C ALA A 259 -22.77 17.24 12.48
N VAL A 260 -23.90 16.68 12.05
CA VAL A 260 -24.12 16.33 10.64
C VAL A 260 -23.85 17.56 9.77
N GLY A 261 -23.07 17.39 8.70
CA GLY A 261 -22.65 18.49 7.83
C GLY A 261 -21.49 19.35 8.35
N SER A 262 -20.90 19.02 9.50
CA SER A 262 -19.65 19.65 9.95
C SER A 262 -18.43 18.93 9.38
N VAL A 263 -17.35 19.69 9.18
CA VAL A 263 -16.02 19.14 8.92
C VAL A 263 -15.37 18.85 10.27
N PRO A 264 -14.95 17.60 10.54
CA PRO A 264 -14.04 17.24 11.61
C PRO A 264 -12.89 18.24 11.82
N SER A 265 -12.96 19.12 12.83
CA SER A 265 -11.77 19.88 13.22
C SER A 265 -10.88 18.93 14.03
N ALA A 266 -9.89 18.35 13.38
CA ALA A 266 -8.78 17.78 14.10
C ALA A 266 -8.03 18.92 14.80
N GLY A 267 -7.54 18.70 16.02
CA GLY A 267 -6.69 19.68 16.70
C GLY A 267 -5.56 20.15 15.78
N ALA A 268 -5.15 21.42 15.92
CA ALA A 268 -4.19 22.08 15.03
C ALA A 268 -3.02 21.16 14.65
N GLY A 269 -2.89 20.84 13.36
CA GLY A 269 -1.78 20.05 12.80
C GLY A 269 -2.10 18.60 12.43
N VAL A 270 -3.33 18.12 12.63
CA VAL A 270 -3.73 16.75 12.24
C VAL A 270 -4.72 16.81 11.08
N VAL A 271 -4.47 16.03 10.01
CA VAL A 271 -5.48 15.81 8.96
C VAL A 271 -6.27 14.55 9.33
N PRO A 272 -7.60 14.61 9.51
CA PRO A 272 -8.41 13.43 9.74
C PRO A 272 -8.38 12.52 8.50
N ALA A 273 -7.56 11.47 8.54
CA ALA A 273 -7.39 10.53 7.44
C ALA A 273 -7.99 9.17 7.81
N PHE A 274 -9.16 8.86 7.24
CA PHE A 274 -9.91 7.63 7.49
C PHE A 274 -9.61 6.48 6.52
N GLY A 275 -8.53 6.56 5.74
CA GLY A 275 -8.20 5.58 4.70
C GLY A 275 -7.54 4.29 5.19
N PRO A 276 -6.95 3.48 4.32
CA PRO A 276 -6.13 2.35 4.73
C PRO A 276 -4.87 2.83 5.46
N MET A 277 -4.40 2.04 6.43
CA MET A 277 -3.15 2.31 7.17
C MET A 277 -1.89 1.87 6.39
N ALA A 278 -2.07 0.93 5.49
CA ALA A 278 -1.02 0.34 4.70
C ALA A 278 -1.64 -0.22 3.42
N ILE A 279 -0.82 -0.20 2.37
CA ILE A 279 -1.13 -0.78 1.08
C ILE A 279 0.02 -1.72 0.79
N ARG A 280 -0.32 -2.92 0.32
CA ARG A 280 0.69 -3.81 -0.26
C ARG A 280 0.19 -4.27 -1.62
N GLY A 281 1.14 -4.53 -2.50
CA GLY A 281 0.88 -5.20 -3.76
C GLY A 281 1.96 -6.24 -3.98
N LYS A 282 1.62 -7.28 -4.71
CA LYS A 282 2.57 -8.24 -5.22
C LYS A 282 3.39 -7.55 -6.29
N GLN A 283 4.70 -7.56 -6.12
CA GLN A 283 5.60 -7.07 -7.16
C GLN A 283 5.46 -7.95 -8.41
N ALA A 284 5.43 -7.32 -9.59
CA ALA A 284 5.34 -8.02 -10.86
C ALA A 284 6.48 -9.04 -11.04
N VAL A 285 7.68 -8.69 -10.57
CA VAL A 285 8.84 -9.58 -10.47
C VAL A 285 9.06 -9.94 -9.00
N ALA A 286 8.99 -11.23 -8.69
CA ALA A 286 9.31 -11.72 -7.35
C ALA A 286 10.78 -11.41 -7.04
N LYS A 287 11.01 -10.54 -6.06
CA LYS A 287 12.36 -10.25 -5.56
C LYS A 287 12.65 -11.14 -4.35
N PRO A 288 13.73 -11.92 -4.35
CA PRO A 288 14.14 -12.69 -3.19
C PRO A 288 14.22 -11.82 -1.94
N ALA A 289 13.81 -12.38 -0.80
CA ALA A 289 13.97 -11.70 0.48
C ALA A 289 15.45 -11.46 0.78
N VAL A 290 15.71 -10.49 1.65
CA VAL A 290 17.05 -10.22 2.18
C VAL A 290 17.11 -10.52 3.66
N TYR A 291 18.27 -11.00 4.10
CA TYR A 291 18.55 -11.25 5.51
C TYR A 291 19.58 -10.25 6.02
N ILE A 292 19.35 -9.67 7.20
CA ILE A 292 20.34 -8.85 7.89
C ILE A 292 20.64 -9.51 9.24
N GLU A 293 21.91 -9.76 9.48
CA GLU A 293 22.42 -10.28 10.74
C GLU A 293 23.47 -9.33 11.29
N GLY A 294 23.43 -9.07 12.59
CA GLY A 294 24.40 -8.18 13.20
C GLY A 294 24.38 -8.17 14.72
N ASP A 295 25.24 -7.33 15.29
CA ASP A 295 25.38 -7.15 16.73
C ASP A 295 24.83 -5.79 17.20
N SER A 296 25.33 -5.28 18.33
CA SER A 296 24.93 -3.98 18.89
C SER A 296 25.25 -2.77 18.02
N ASN A 297 26.14 -2.89 17.02
CA ASN A 297 26.31 -1.84 16.03
C ASN A 297 25.21 -1.83 14.96
N THR A 298 24.48 -2.93 14.82
CA THR A 298 23.33 -3.06 13.92
C THR A 298 22.02 -2.74 14.64
N VAL A 299 21.97 -2.91 15.96
CA VAL A 299 20.84 -2.50 16.84
C VAL A 299 21.23 -1.40 17.82
N ASP A 300 20.75 -0.18 17.60
CA ASP A 300 20.83 0.89 18.61
C ASP A 300 20.04 0.56 19.89
N GLN A 301 20.72 0.04 20.91
CA GLN A 301 20.11 -0.25 22.20
C GLN A 301 20.03 0.95 23.17
N THR A 302 20.44 2.15 22.78
CA THR A 302 20.39 3.30 23.71
C THR A 302 18.96 3.79 23.98
N GLY A 303 17.95 3.30 23.25
CA GLY A 303 16.53 3.51 23.53
C GLY A 303 15.89 2.35 24.29
N ALA A 304 15.11 2.64 25.33
CA ALA A 304 14.35 1.66 26.13
C ALA A 304 13.27 0.85 25.35
N SER A 305 13.24 0.94 24.03
CA SER A 305 12.33 0.16 23.19
C SER A 305 13.07 -1.01 22.55
N VAL A 306 12.45 -2.18 22.58
CA VAL A 306 12.79 -3.37 21.79
C VAL A 306 12.98 -3.11 20.28
N ASP A 307 12.59 -1.92 19.80
CA ASP A 307 12.74 -1.43 18.42
C ASP A 307 13.83 -0.36 18.26
N ALA A 308 15.06 -0.74 18.60
CA ALA A 308 16.30 -0.01 18.35
C ALA A 308 16.37 0.72 16.98
N PHE A 309 16.78 2.00 16.97
CA PHE A 309 16.88 2.82 15.74
C PHE A 309 17.72 2.18 14.64
N GLY A 310 18.77 1.41 14.97
CA GLY A 310 19.63 0.70 14.01
C GLY A 310 18.89 -0.36 13.18
N ASN A 311 18.05 -1.20 13.80
CA ASN A 311 17.25 -2.21 13.07
C ASN A 311 16.33 -1.55 12.04
N ARG A 312 15.67 -0.45 12.45
CA ARG A 312 14.81 0.31 11.57
C ARG A 312 15.60 0.98 10.46
N ALA A 313 16.78 1.51 10.77
CA ALA A 313 17.62 2.22 9.81
C ALA A 313 18.02 1.30 8.64
N TRP A 314 18.54 0.11 8.93
CA TRP A 314 18.92 -0.83 7.87
C TRP A 314 17.72 -1.46 7.17
N GLY A 315 16.68 -1.87 7.90
CA GLY A 315 15.47 -2.42 7.30
C GLY A 315 14.75 -1.45 6.35
N ARG A 316 14.83 -0.13 6.63
CA ARG A 316 14.25 0.92 5.77
C ARG A 316 14.83 0.96 4.36
N VAL A 317 16.06 0.48 4.16
CA VAL A 317 16.64 0.37 2.80
C VAL A 317 15.78 -0.53 1.91
N PHE A 318 15.10 -1.50 2.50
CA PHE A 318 14.31 -2.50 1.78
C PHE A 318 12.81 -2.26 1.85
N SER A 319 12.33 -1.33 2.68
CA SER A 319 10.92 -1.22 3.10
C SER A 319 9.90 -0.92 1.99
N ASN A 320 10.34 -0.75 0.74
CA ASN A 320 9.49 -0.57 -0.44
C ASN A 320 9.91 -1.46 -1.64
N ASN A 321 10.96 -2.27 -1.47
CA ASN A 321 11.59 -2.98 -2.58
C ASN A 321 11.66 -4.49 -2.34
N ARG A 322 11.94 -4.96 -1.13
CA ARG A 322 12.08 -6.40 -0.84
C ARG A 322 11.66 -6.70 0.59
N ALA A 323 11.18 -7.93 0.83
CA ALA A 323 11.02 -8.40 2.19
C ALA A 323 12.40 -8.46 2.87
N CYS A 324 12.49 -7.96 4.11
CA CYS A 324 13.72 -7.94 4.90
C CYS A 324 13.48 -8.62 6.23
N ILE A 325 14.37 -9.55 6.57
CA ILE A 325 14.40 -10.26 7.85
C ILE A 325 15.62 -9.77 8.62
N ILE A 326 15.44 -9.34 9.86
CA ILE A 326 16.53 -8.79 10.68
C ILE A 326 16.69 -9.64 11.93
N SER A 327 17.88 -10.18 12.13
CA SER A 327 18.27 -11.00 13.28
C SER A 327 19.52 -10.41 13.91
N CYS A 328 19.32 -9.37 14.71
CA CYS A 328 20.41 -8.67 15.37
C CYS A 328 20.31 -8.84 16.89
N TYR A 329 21.45 -9.00 17.55
CA TYR A 329 21.51 -9.22 19.00
C TYR A 329 22.77 -8.62 19.59
N THR A 330 22.62 -7.84 20.65
CA THR A 330 23.76 -7.19 21.32
C THR A 330 24.77 -8.17 21.88
N GLY A 331 26.04 -7.81 21.73
CA GLY A 331 27.15 -8.64 22.21
C GLY A 331 27.32 -9.95 21.43
N ARG A 332 26.54 -10.20 20.37
CA ARG A 332 26.63 -11.44 19.60
C ARG A 332 27.97 -11.49 18.87
N PRO A 333 28.82 -12.50 19.16
CA PRO A 333 30.05 -12.71 18.43
C PRO A 333 29.79 -13.47 17.13
N LEU A 334 30.60 -13.22 16.10
CA LEU A 334 30.66 -13.91 14.81
C LEU A 334 30.77 -15.42 14.99
N SER A 335 31.61 -15.86 15.93
CA SER A 335 31.77 -17.27 16.29
C SER A 335 30.46 -17.97 16.67
N SER A 336 29.57 -17.28 17.39
CA SER A 336 28.26 -17.83 17.75
C SER A 336 27.34 -17.97 16.53
N VAL A 337 27.45 -17.06 15.55
CA VAL A 337 26.67 -17.14 14.30
C VAL A 337 27.15 -18.34 13.48
N ALA A 338 28.47 -18.49 13.31
CA ALA A 338 29.07 -19.60 12.59
C ALA A 338 28.69 -20.97 13.18
N THR A 339 28.69 -21.10 14.52
CA THR A 339 28.37 -22.36 15.21
C THR A 339 26.87 -22.67 15.32
N SER A 340 25.99 -21.68 15.22
CA SER A 340 24.54 -21.83 15.39
C SER A 340 23.73 -21.56 14.11
N PHE A 341 24.30 -21.87 12.95
CA PHE A 341 23.73 -21.47 11.66
C PHE A 341 22.49 -22.27 11.22
N THR A 342 22.24 -23.46 11.78
CA THR A 342 21.16 -24.37 11.34
C THR A 342 19.78 -23.72 11.26
N ARG A 343 19.37 -22.95 12.27
CA ARG A 343 18.06 -22.29 12.27
C ARG A 343 17.99 -21.15 11.24
N ARG A 344 19.11 -20.46 11.01
CA ARG A 344 19.22 -19.39 10.01
C ARG A 344 19.10 -19.97 8.60
N LYS A 345 19.77 -21.09 8.34
CA LYS A 345 19.69 -21.86 7.10
C LYS A 345 18.24 -22.22 6.77
N ALA A 346 17.53 -22.84 7.72
CA ALA A 346 16.13 -23.22 7.54
C ALA A 346 15.22 -22.02 7.23
N MET A 347 15.42 -20.90 7.94
CA MET A 347 14.66 -19.67 7.72
C MET A 347 14.98 -19.01 6.37
N MET A 348 16.26 -18.94 5.97
CA MET A 348 16.66 -18.39 4.68
C MET A 348 16.04 -19.19 3.53
N THR A 349 16.05 -20.53 3.61
CA THR A 349 15.42 -21.39 2.61
C THR A 349 13.91 -21.20 2.58
N SER A 350 13.22 -21.22 3.72
CA SER A 350 11.76 -21.16 3.75
C SER A 350 11.20 -19.80 3.28
N LEU A 351 11.97 -18.73 3.47
CA LEU A 351 11.58 -17.37 3.09
C LEU A 351 12.12 -16.94 1.72
N GLY A 352 12.80 -17.82 1.00
CA GLY A 352 13.37 -17.52 -0.32
C GLY A 352 14.36 -16.35 -0.28
N VAL A 353 15.25 -16.35 0.72
CA VAL A 353 16.30 -15.35 0.83
C VAL A 353 17.31 -15.55 -0.30
N GLY A 354 17.64 -14.48 -1.03
CA GLY A 354 18.69 -14.51 -2.06
C GLY A 354 20.01 -13.92 -1.59
N HIS A 355 19.96 -12.96 -0.67
CA HIS A 355 21.13 -12.23 -0.18
C HIS A 355 21.08 -12.06 1.34
N ALA A 356 22.23 -12.14 1.98
CA ALA A 356 22.38 -11.90 3.41
C ALA A 356 23.46 -10.85 3.67
N PHE A 357 23.22 -9.91 4.59
CA PHE A 357 24.15 -8.85 4.97
C PHE A 357 24.56 -9.06 6.43
N PHE A 358 25.87 -9.20 6.67
CA PHE A 358 26.43 -9.52 7.98
C PHE A 358 27.25 -8.35 8.53
N PHE A 359 26.90 -7.93 9.74
CA PHE A 359 27.52 -6.84 10.49
C PHE A 359 28.03 -7.37 11.84
N HIS A 360 29.04 -8.25 11.79
CA HIS A 360 29.58 -8.96 12.95
C HIS A 360 31.09 -8.84 13.03
N GLY A 361 31.65 -9.15 14.20
CA GLY A 361 33.09 -9.32 14.41
C GLY A 361 33.68 -8.34 15.42
N THR A 362 33.01 -7.21 15.67
CA THR A 362 33.45 -6.20 16.65
C THR A 362 33.52 -6.77 18.07
N ASN A 363 32.61 -7.69 18.42
CA ASN A 363 32.59 -8.37 19.72
C ASN A 363 33.64 -9.47 19.83
N ASP A 364 34.02 -10.12 18.74
CA ASP A 364 35.07 -11.16 18.75
C ASP A 364 36.47 -10.53 18.92
N ILE A 365 36.68 -9.33 18.37
CA ILE A 365 37.96 -8.62 18.50
C ILE A 365 38.17 -8.03 19.91
N SER A 366 37.11 -7.87 20.72
CA SER A 366 37.28 -7.59 22.15
C SER A 366 38.00 -8.73 22.89
N ASP A 367 38.00 -9.94 22.33
CA ASP A 367 38.30 -11.17 23.04
C ASP A 367 39.52 -11.89 22.44
N THR A 368 40.68 -11.25 22.33
CA THR A 368 41.98 -11.90 21.96
C THR A 368 42.03 -12.71 20.65
N ARG A 369 40.96 -12.74 19.87
CA ARG A 369 40.85 -13.59 18.69
C ARG A 369 41.85 -13.17 17.63
N THR A 370 42.42 -14.18 16.99
CA THR A 370 43.38 -14.03 15.91
C THR A 370 42.66 -13.76 14.59
N LEU A 371 43.38 -13.17 13.62
CA LEU A 371 42.88 -13.03 12.25
C LEU A 371 42.43 -14.39 11.67
N ALA A 372 43.20 -15.45 11.91
CA ALA A 372 42.90 -16.78 11.39
C ALA A 372 41.58 -17.36 11.92
N GLU A 373 41.28 -17.18 13.21
CA GLU A 373 39.99 -17.59 13.78
C GLU A 373 38.82 -16.82 13.13
N MET A 374 38.97 -15.50 12.98
CA MET A 374 37.97 -14.65 12.34
C MET A 374 37.70 -15.09 10.90
N GLN A 375 38.76 -15.33 10.12
CA GLN A 375 38.68 -15.84 8.75
C GLN A 375 37.94 -17.17 8.69
N GLY A 376 38.25 -18.09 9.63
CA GLY A 376 37.56 -19.37 9.76
C GLY A 376 36.04 -19.20 9.90
N TRP A 377 35.59 -18.35 10.82
CA TRP A 377 34.15 -18.13 11.03
C TRP A 377 33.45 -17.45 9.87
N TYR A 378 34.08 -16.44 9.24
CA TYR A 378 33.54 -15.83 8.03
C TYR A 378 33.41 -16.84 6.89
N ASN A 379 34.42 -17.67 6.66
CA ASN A 379 34.37 -18.75 5.67
C ASN A 379 33.26 -19.76 5.97
N THR A 380 33.08 -20.15 7.25
CA THR A 380 31.99 -21.05 7.66
C THR A 380 30.62 -20.44 7.39
N ILE A 381 30.41 -19.17 7.73
CA ILE A 381 29.16 -18.46 7.44
C ILE A 381 28.92 -18.39 5.93
N ALA A 382 29.96 -18.03 5.16
CA ALA A 382 29.85 -17.92 3.72
C ALA A 382 29.48 -19.26 3.07
N GLN A 383 30.10 -20.36 3.52
CA GLN A 383 29.78 -21.71 3.09
C GLN A 383 28.33 -22.08 3.44
N HIS A 384 27.87 -21.79 4.67
CA HIS A 384 26.49 -22.09 5.05
C HIS A 384 25.45 -21.32 4.24
N CYS A 385 25.72 -20.07 3.86
CA CYS A 385 24.90 -19.32 2.93
C CYS A 385 24.90 -19.96 1.53
N ALA A 386 26.08 -20.32 1.02
CA ALA A 386 26.22 -20.98 -0.29
C ALA A 386 25.44 -22.31 -0.36
N ASP A 387 25.43 -23.09 0.73
CA ASP A 387 24.67 -24.36 0.81
C ASP A 387 23.16 -24.19 0.58
N VAL A 388 22.61 -22.98 0.74
CA VAL A 388 21.18 -22.66 0.48
C VAL A 388 20.99 -21.65 -0.65
N GLY A 389 22.02 -21.43 -1.47
CA GLY A 389 21.95 -20.49 -2.60
C GLY A 389 21.81 -19.02 -2.19
N VAL A 390 22.23 -18.66 -0.97
CA VAL A 390 22.24 -17.28 -0.48
C VAL A 390 23.62 -16.67 -0.71
N THR A 391 23.67 -15.46 -1.25
CA THR A 391 24.92 -14.70 -1.39
C THR A 391 25.19 -13.86 -0.13
N PRO A 392 26.27 -14.12 0.63
CA PRO A 392 26.60 -13.38 1.84
C PRO A 392 27.47 -12.16 1.54
N HIS A 393 27.03 -10.99 1.99
CA HIS A 393 27.74 -9.72 1.95
C HIS A 393 28.18 -9.36 3.36
N PHE A 394 29.43 -8.93 3.53
CA PHE A 394 29.98 -8.62 4.84
C PHE A 394 30.32 -7.13 4.94
N ALA A 395 30.05 -6.53 6.10
CA ALA A 395 30.48 -5.17 6.39
C ALA A 395 31.88 -5.17 7.02
N THR A 396 32.71 -4.18 6.68
CA THR A 396 33.94 -3.93 7.46
C THR A 396 33.58 -3.43 8.86
N LEU A 397 34.45 -3.72 9.82
CA LEU A 397 34.25 -3.42 11.23
C LEU A 397 34.46 -1.92 11.51
N PRO A 398 33.50 -1.22 12.15
CA PRO A 398 33.68 0.17 12.54
C PRO A 398 34.81 0.31 13.58
N PRO A 399 35.31 1.53 13.83
CA PRO A 399 36.27 1.76 14.90
C PRO A 399 35.82 1.19 16.24
N LYS A 400 36.77 0.69 17.03
CA LYS A 400 36.58 0.32 18.42
C LYS A 400 37.75 0.88 19.22
N THR A 401 37.62 2.12 19.68
CA THR A 401 38.69 2.86 20.38
C THR A 401 38.93 2.35 21.79
N THR A 402 38.06 1.47 22.30
CA THR A 402 38.26 0.76 23.58
C THR A 402 39.23 -0.42 23.48
N LEU A 403 39.67 -0.80 22.27
CA LEU A 403 40.67 -1.84 22.08
C LEU A 403 42.04 -1.37 22.56
N THR A 404 42.63 -2.10 23.51
CA THR A 404 44.00 -1.86 23.99
C THR A 404 45.06 -2.55 23.13
N THR A 405 44.78 -3.75 22.63
CA THR A 405 45.72 -4.55 21.81
C THR A 405 45.12 -5.05 20.49
N GLY A 406 43.80 -5.00 20.32
CA GLY A 406 43.08 -5.60 19.18
C GLY A 406 43.02 -4.76 17.90
N ALA A 407 43.53 -3.53 17.90
CA ALA A 407 43.40 -2.62 16.75
C ALA A 407 44.08 -3.16 15.48
N ALA A 408 45.26 -3.78 15.61
CA ALA A 408 45.95 -4.41 14.49
C ALA A 408 45.13 -5.55 13.87
N THR A 409 44.50 -6.39 14.71
CA THR A 409 43.60 -7.46 14.24
C THR A 409 42.38 -6.88 13.54
N LEU A 410 41.78 -5.81 14.07
CA LEU A 410 40.64 -5.13 13.43
C LEU A 410 40.99 -4.67 12.01
N HIS A 411 42.14 -4.03 11.86
CA HIS A 411 42.62 -3.56 10.55
C HIS A 411 42.88 -4.73 9.61
N ALA A 412 43.55 -5.78 10.10
CA ALA A 412 43.85 -6.97 9.30
C ALA A 412 42.58 -7.71 8.85
N VAL A 413 41.55 -7.78 9.71
CA VAL A 413 40.24 -8.35 9.35
C VAL A 413 39.56 -7.50 8.28
N ASN A 414 39.57 -6.17 8.40
CA ASN A 414 38.97 -5.28 7.40
C ASN A 414 39.67 -5.39 6.03
N ASP A 415 41.00 -5.43 6.01
CA ASP A 415 41.77 -5.58 4.78
C ASP A 415 41.55 -6.95 4.13
N TRP A 416 41.43 -8.00 4.95
CA TRP A 416 41.06 -9.31 4.47
C TRP A 416 39.64 -9.35 3.89
N LEU A 417 38.63 -8.80 4.58
CA LEU A 417 37.25 -8.73 4.07
C LEU A 417 37.17 -8.00 2.72
N ARG A 418 37.96 -6.93 2.54
CA ARG A 418 38.08 -6.24 1.25
C ARG A 418 38.66 -7.17 0.17
N SER A 419 39.71 -7.93 0.49
CA SER A 419 40.31 -8.89 -0.44
C SER A 419 39.37 -10.04 -0.84
N GLN A 420 38.36 -10.34 -0.01
CA GLN A 420 37.38 -11.40 -0.30
C GLN A 420 36.14 -10.89 -1.06
N SER A 421 36.01 -9.59 -1.31
CA SER A 421 34.83 -9.03 -1.95
C SER A 421 34.61 -9.64 -3.35
N GLY A 422 33.55 -10.42 -3.53
CA GLY A 422 33.21 -11.12 -4.77
C GLY A 422 34.05 -12.37 -5.06
N VAL A 423 34.77 -12.90 -4.07
CA VAL A 423 35.65 -14.07 -4.22
C VAL A 423 35.00 -15.32 -3.63
N GLY A 424 34.91 -16.40 -4.41
CA GLY A 424 34.39 -17.69 -3.95
C GLY A 424 32.94 -17.58 -3.46
N ASN A 425 32.69 -17.97 -2.21
CA ASN A 425 31.37 -17.89 -1.59
C ASN A 425 31.02 -16.50 -1.03
N PHE A 426 31.91 -15.50 -1.17
CA PHE A 426 31.68 -14.15 -0.68
C PHE A 426 31.03 -13.30 -1.76
N GLY A 427 29.96 -12.59 -1.38
CA GLY A 427 29.45 -11.45 -2.12
C GLY A 427 30.35 -10.22 -1.95
N ALA A 428 29.83 -9.04 -2.30
CA ALA A 428 30.53 -7.79 -2.12
C ALA A 428 30.67 -7.38 -0.64
N THR A 429 31.68 -6.57 -0.35
CA THR A 429 31.95 -6.03 0.99
C THR A 429 31.42 -4.59 1.13
N PHE A 430 30.68 -4.31 2.21
CA PHE A 430 30.19 -2.98 2.55
C PHE A 430 31.21 -2.23 3.43
N GLU A 431 31.67 -1.06 2.96
CA GLU A 431 32.74 -0.28 3.61
C GLU A 431 32.26 0.55 4.81
N LEU A 432 31.63 -0.09 5.79
CA LEU A 432 31.14 0.57 7.01
C LEU A 432 32.27 1.21 7.82
N SER A 433 33.45 0.60 7.88
CA SER A 433 34.60 1.15 8.60
C SER A 433 35.02 2.52 8.06
N ASP A 434 35.15 2.67 6.74
CA ASP A 434 35.57 3.93 6.11
C ASP A 434 34.50 5.03 6.24
N LEU A 435 33.22 4.63 6.34
CA LEU A 435 32.13 5.57 6.63
C LEU A 435 32.20 6.12 8.06
N CYS A 436 32.64 5.31 9.02
CA CYS A 436 32.70 5.66 10.44
C CYS A 436 34.06 6.21 10.91
N SER A 437 35.14 5.99 10.14
CA SER A 437 36.52 6.31 10.54
C SER A 437 37.07 7.59 9.91
N THR A 438 37.87 8.36 10.64
CA THR A 438 38.51 9.59 10.11
C THR A 438 39.45 9.32 8.94
N ALA A 439 40.11 8.15 8.94
CA ALA A 439 40.82 7.58 7.81
C ALA A 439 40.69 6.06 7.81
N ARG A 440 40.95 5.42 6.66
CA ARG A 440 40.95 3.96 6.51
C ARG A 440 41.89 3.33 7.55
N ASN A 441 41.38 2.36 8.31
CA ASN A 441 42.12 1.65 9.35
C ASN A 441 42.81 2.61 10.36
N SER A 442 42.17 3.74 10.67
CA SER A 442 42.66 4.65 11.73
C SER A 442 42.28 4.18 13.13
N ASN A 443 41.24 3.36 13.25
CA ASN A 443 40.54 3.08 14.50
C ASN A 443 40.08 4.35 15.25
N VAL A 444 39.86 5.46 14.53
CA VAL A 444 39.40 6.73 15.11
C VAL A 444 38.06 7.10 14.51
N TRP A 445 37.05 7.23 15.37
CA TRP A 445 35.70 7.66 14.99
C TRP A 445 35.67 9.05 14.36
N LYS A 446 34.88 9.24 13.31
CA LYS A 446 34.49 10.58 12.83
C LYS A 446 33.71 11.32 13.91
N GLY A 447 33.81 12.65 13.91
CA GLY A 447 33.08 13.51 14.85
C GLY A 447 31.58 13.22 14.83
N GLY A 448 31.00 12.92 16.00
CA GLY A 448 29.57 12.64 16.16
C GLY A 448 29.12 11.22 15.77
N TYR A 449 30.01 10.34 15.28
CA TYR A 449 29.66 8.97 14.87
C TYR A 449 29.69 7.94 16.01
N ASN A 450 30.30 8.25 17.16
CA ASN A 450 30.34 7.34 18.30
C ASN A 450 29.29 7.70 19.36
N ALA A 451 28.49 6.73 19.79
CA ALA A 451 27.38 6.92 20.71
C ALA A 451 27.89 7.31 22.11
N GLY A 452 27.64 8.56 22.50
CA GLY A 452 28.00 9.05 23.84
C GLY A 452 29.49 8.97 24.19
N GLY A 453 30.38 8.77 23.22
CA GLY A 453 31.81 8.62 23.49
C GLY A 453 32.23 7.24 24.03
N ASP A 454 31.37 6.21 23.95
CA ASP A 454 31.66 4.88 24.50
C ASP A 454 32.76 4.09 23.77
N GLY A 455 33.21 4.61 22.63
CA GLY A 455 34.26 4.04 21.80
C GLY A 455 33.91 2.74 21.05
N VAL A 456 32.66 2.28 21.07
CA VAL A 456 32.25 0.99 20.46
C VAL A 456 31.04 1.14 19.52
N HIS A 457 30.04 1.93 19.90
CA HIS A 457 28.75 1.93 19.21
C HIS A 457 28.61 3.11 18.25
N ILE A 458 27.95 2.87 17.11
CA ILE A 458 27.52 3.93 16.20
C ILE A 458 26.45 4.80 16.87
N ALA A 459 26.56 6.12 16.74
CA ALA A 459 25.62 7.12 17.26
C ALA A 459 24.32 7.17 16.42
N TRP A 460 23.51 6.13 16.47
CA TRP A 460 22.24 6.03 15.72
C TRP A 460 21.20 7.09 16.10
N SER A 461 21.29 7.65 17.31
CA SER A 461 20.49 8.79 17.76
C SER A 461 20.85 10.10 17.04
N ASN A 462 22.05 10.20 16.45
CA ASN A 462 22.44 11.30 15.59
C ASN A 462 21.84 11.11 14.19
N THR A 463 20.83 11.92 13.86
CA THR A 463 20.08 11.82 12.60
C THR A 463 20.98 11.96 11.37
N THR A 464 21.96 12.87 11.38
CA THR A 464 22.90 13.05 10.25
C THR A 464 23.75 11.79 10.02
N VAL A 465 24.25 11.18 11.09
CA VAL A 465 25.03 9.93 11.01
C VAL A 465 24.16 8.80 10.48
N ARG A 466 22.98 8.60 11.07
CA ARG A 466 22.02 7.56 10.64
C ARG A 466 21.70 7.70 9.15
N ASP A 467 21.29 8.88 8.71
CA ASP A 467 20.83 9.08 7.35
C ASP A 467 21.97 8.91 6.33
N THR A 468 23.20 9.33 6.70
CA THR A 468 24.40 9.10 5.89
C THR A 468 24.70 7.61 5.71
N LEU A 469 24.68 6.85 6.81
CA LEU A 469 24.96 5.40 6.77
C LEU A 469 23.87 4.64 5.99
N VAL A 470 22.59 4.97 6.21
CA VAL A 470 21.46 4.37 5.48
C VAL A 470 21.56 4.64 3.99
N ALA A 471 21.86 5.88 3.58
CA ALA A 471 22.03 6.21 2.17
C ALA A 471 23.19 5.44 1.53
N ALA A 472 24.32 5.32 2.23
CA ALA A 472 25.48 4.57 1.74
C ALA A 472 25.15 3.06 1.59
N PHE A 473 24.48 2.48 2.57
CA PHE A 473 24.06 1.07 2.49
C PHE A 473 22.98 0.85 1.44
N GLN A 474 22.06 1.81 1.23
CA GLN A 474 21.07 1.73 0.16
C GLN A 474 21.73 1.70 -1.21
N ASN A 475 22.73 2.55 -1.45
CA ASN A 475 23.50 2.54 -2.70
C ASN A 475 24.24 1.20 -2.89
N PHE A 476 24.89 0.70 -1.83
CA PHE A 476 25.55 -0.60 -1.86
C PHE A 476 24.57 -1.75 -2.14
N ALA A 477 23.45 -1.82 -1.41
CA ALA A 477 22.44 -2.85 -1.57
C ALA A 477 21.84 -2.84 -2.98
N ASN A 478 21.51 -1.67 -3.52
CA ASN A 478 21.01 -1.54 -4.89
C ASN A 478 22.04 -2.03 -5.93
N ALA A 479 23.33 -1.76 -5.72
CA ALA A 479 24.38 -2.21 -6.63
C ALA A 479 24.54 -3.75 -6.65
N VAL A 480 24.37 -4.42 -5.51
CA VAL A 480 24.57 -5.88 -5.42
C VAL A 480 23.32 -6.71 -5.70
N LEU A 481 22.14 -6.11 -5.56
CA LEU A 481 20.86 -6.81 -5.73
C LEU A 481 20.29 -6.74 -7.15
N GLY A 482 20.76 -5.78 -7.96
CA GLY A 482 20.08 -5.40 -9.21
C GLY A 482 18.60 -5.08 -8.98
#